data_AF-A0A3C1V4H9-F1
#
_entry.id   AF-A0A3C1V4H9-F1
#
_cell.length_a   1.000
_cell.length_b   1.000
_cell.length_c   1.000
_cell.angle_alpha   90.00
_cell.angle_beta   90.00
_cell.angle_gamma   90.00
#
_symmetry.space_group_name_H-M   'P 1'
#
loop_
_entity.id
_entity.type
_entity.pdbx_description
1 polymer ?
#
loop_
_entity_poly.entity_id
_entity_poly.type
_entity_poly.pdbx_seq_one_letter_code
_entity_poly.pdbx_strand_id
1 'polypeptide(L)'
;MRIMIGMMLVITAITAHAVEPPNFVIIYADDLGYTQTSVPMMKDRPELAHALHQTPSLEKLALRGMRFSNAYCPSPVCTPSRASIQFGKTTARVGCISIHDVVMNKKQIDMSKNLSIAEMLKEANEEYVTAFYGKGCTPMGWFKDHG
;
A
#
# COMPACT_ATOMS: atom_id res chain seq x y z
N MET A 1 -10.95 4.93 53.04
CA MET A 1 -9.95 4.26 52.18
C MET A 1 -10.56 3.41 51.06
N ARG A 2 -11.56 2.55 51.33
CA ARG A 2 -12.24 1.72 50.29
C ARG A 2 -12.95 2.54 49.20
N ILE A 3 -13.59 3.66 49.56
CA ILE A 3 -14.31 4.55 48.62
C ILE A 3 -13.33 5.29 47.68
N MET A 4 -12.15 5.66 48.17
CA MET A 4 -11.12 6.35 47.36
C MET A 4 -10.47 5.42 46.33
N ILE A 5 -10.30 4.13 46.66
CA ILE A 5 -9.76 3.12 45.72
C ILE A 5 -10.76 2.85 44.59
N GLY A 6 -12.06 2.80 44.91
CA GLY A 6 -13.12 2.65 43.90
C GLY A 6 -13.20 3.84 42.93
N MET A 7 -13.07 5.06 43.45
CA MET A 7 -13.09 6.28 42.61
C MET A 7 -11.86 6.39 41.69
N MET A 8 -10.70 5.95 42.17
CA MET A 8 -9.47 5.89 41.36
C MET A 8 -9.56 4.85 40.23
N LEU A 9 -10.23 3.71 40.45
CA LEU A 9 -10.46 2.67 39.43
C LEU A 9 -11.45 3.11 38.33
N VAL A 10 -12.47 3.91 38.68
CA VAL A 10 -13.44 4.44 37.72
C VAL A 10 -12.81 5.49 36.80
N ILE A 11 -11.89 6.32 37.32
CA ILE A 11 -11.23 7.37 36.53
C ILE A 11 -10.28 6.77 35.47
N THR A 12 -9.58 5.66 35.77
CA THR A 12 -8.67 5.00 34.82
C THR A 12 -9.40 4.35 33.64
N ALA A 13 -10.64 3.90 33.83
CA ALA A 13 -11.45 3.28 32.77
C ALA A 13 -11.90 4.30 31.71
N ILE A 14 -12.08 5.58 32.09
CA ILE A 14 -12.56 6.64 31.19
C ILE A 14 -11.45 7.12 30.23
N THR A 15 -10.17 6.89 30.57
CA THR A 15 -9.03 7.29 29.74
C THR A 15 -8.63 6.27 28.66
N ALA A 16 -9.24 5.09 28.63
CA ALA A 16 -9.04 4.12 27.55
C ALA A 16 -9.88 4.48 26.32
N HIS A 17 -9.60 5.62 25.69
CA HIS A 17 -10.06 5.87 24.34
C HIS A 17 -9.31 4.89 23.42
N ALA A 18 -10.01 3.87 22.93
CA ALA A 18 -9.51 3.05 21.85
C ALA A 18 -9.16 3.98 20.68
N VAL A 19 -7.93 3.89 20.18
CA VAL A 19 -7.53 4.63 18.99
C VAL A 19 -8.32 4.03 17.84
N GLU A 20 -9.21 4.83 17.25
CA GLU A 20 -9.97 4.43 16.07
C GLU A 20 -9.01 3.88 14.99
N PRO A 21 -9.35 2.75 14.36
CA PRO A 21 -8.51 2.17 13.31
C PRO A 21 -8.29 3.18 12.18
N PRO A 22 -7.05 3.37 11.70
CA PRO A 22 -6.78 4.34 10.65
C PRO A 22 -7.33 3.88 9.30
N ASN A 23 -7.72 4.82 8.44
CA ASN A 23 -8.03 4.54 7.04
C ASN A 23 -6.74 4.45 6.22
N PHE A 24 -6.56 3.35 5.49
CA PHE A 24 -5.42 3.15 4.61
C PHE A 24 -5.80 3.48 3.16
N VAL A 25 -5.04 4.37 2.51
CA VAL A 25 -5.21 4.70 1.10
C VAL A 25 -3.88 4.46 0.38
N ILE A 26 -3.86 3.47 -0.51
CA ILE A 26 -2.67 3.11 -1.30
C ILE A 26 -2.83 3.67 -2.70
N ILE A 27 -1.98 4.63 -3.06
CA ILE A 27 -1.91 5.19 -4.41
C ILE A 27 -0.73 4.54 -5.13
N TYR A 28 -1.00 3.81 -6.20
CA TYR A 28 0.02 3.09 -6.95
C TYR A 28 0.08 3.54 -8.41
N ALA A 29 1.04 4.43 -8.70
CA ALA A 29 1.25 4.99 -10.03
C ALA A 29 1.86 3.95 -11.00
N ASP A 30 1.49 4.03 -12.28
CA ASP A 30 2.02 3.19 -13.35
C ASP A 30 3.13 3.95 -14.09
N ASP A 31 4.29 3.32 -14.25
CA ASP A 31 5.47 3.87 -14.97
C ASP A 31 5.96 5.26 -14.51
N LEU A 32 5.73 5.63 -13.23
CA LEU A 32 6.26 6.86 -12.65
C LEU A 32 7.73 6.69 -12.24
N GLY A 33 8.62 7.38 -12.94
CA GLY A 33 10.05 7.42 -12.69
C GLY A 33 10.43 8.26 -11.47
N TYR A 34 11.61 7.96 -10.91
CA TYR A 34 12.12 8.55 -9.67
C TYR A 34 12.20 10.09 -9.67
N THR A 35 12.56 10.67 -10.82
CA THR A 35 12.76 12.12 -11.02
C THR A 35 11.63 12.78 -11.81
N GLN A 36 10.47 12.11 -11.97
CA GLN A 36 9.37 12.61 -12.80
C GLN A 36 8.33 13.46 -12.05
N THR A 37 8.62 13.89 -10.82
CA THR A 37 7.72 14.76 -10.04
C THR A 37 8.43 16.04 -9.65
N SER A 38 7.69 17.09 -9.30
CA SER A 38 8.28 18.32 -8.72
C SER A 38 8.83 18.11 -7.30
N VAL A 39 8.69 16.93 -6.73
CA VAL A 39 9.23 16.58 -5.43
C VAL A 39 10.58 15.86 -5.61
N PRO A 40 11.69 16.39 -5.07
CA PRO A 40 12.94 15.65 -5.01
C PRO A 40 12.84 14.57 -3.94
N MET A 41 13.03 13.30 -4.29
CA MET A 41 12.94 12.18 -3.32
C MET A 41 14.14 12.14 -2.36
N MET A 42 15.31 12.61 -2.80
CA MET A 42 16.48 12.88 -1.97
C MET A 42 16.47 14.34 -1.52
N LYS A 43 16.44 14.60 -0.21
CA LYS A 43 16.32 15.96 0.33
C LYS A 43 17.57 16.82 0.08
N ASP A 44 18.73 16.19 0.02
CA ASP A 44 20.05 16.79 -0.23
C ASP A 44 20.36 16.98 -1.72
N ARG A 45 19.44 16.58 -2.61
CA ARG A 45 19.57 16.65 -4.07
C ARG A 45 18.36 17.36 -4.69
N PRO A 46 18.17 18.67 -4.45
CA PRO A 46 17.02 19.41 -4.97
C PRO A 46 16.93 19.40 -6.50
N GLU A 47 18.05 19.23 -7.20
CA GLU A 47 18.14 19.12 -8.66
C GLU A 47 17.44 17.90 -9.26
N LEU A 48 17.10 16.90 -8.43
CA LEU A 48 16.36 15.70 -8.86
C LEU A 48 14.85 15.93 -8.99
N ALA A 49 14.35 17.10 -8.59
CA ALA A 49 12.98 17.52 -8.90
C ALA A 49 12.85 17.81 -10.41
N HIS A 50 11.77 17.34 -11.02
CA HIS A 50 11.52 17.60 -12.44
C HIS A 50 11.23 19.08 -12.68
N ALA A 51 12.00 19.74 -13.54
CA ALA A 51 11.88 21.18 -13.78
C ALA A 51 10.54 21.60 -14.41
N LEU A 52 9.88 20.70 -15.16
CA LEU A 52 8.66 21.00 -15.92
C LEU A 52 7.38 20.37 -15.37
N HIS A 53 7.49 19.30 -14.56
CA HIS A 53 6.28 18.61 -14.09
C HIS A 53 5.80 19.26 -12.81
N GLN A 54 4.55 19.72 -12.80
CA GLN A 54 3.96 20.35 -11.63
C GLN A 54 3.10 19.32 -10.88
N THR A 55 3.51 18.95 -9.67
CA THR A 55 2.79 17.97 -8.84
C THR A 55 2.43 18.54 -7.46
N PRO A 56 1.62 19.63 -7.39
CA PRO A 56 1.38 20.38 -6.16
C PRO A 56 0.72 19.54 -5.05
N SER A 57 -0.10 18.54 -5.39
CA SER A 57 -0.68 17.63 -4.40
C SER A 57 0.36 16.69 -3.79
N LEU A 58 1.34 16.22 -4.58
CA LEU A 58 2.44 15.40 -4.08
C LEU A 58 3.42 16.24 -3.25
N GLU A 59 3.66 17.50 -3.61
CA GLU A 59 4.44 18.43 -2.79
C GLU A 59 3.82 18.60 -1.40
N LYS A 60 2.51 18.88 -1.33
CA LYS A 60 1.79 18.98 -0.05
C LYS A 60 1.87 17.68 0.76
N LEU A 61 1.75 16.52 0.11
CA LEU A 61 1.87 15.22 0.76
C LEU A 61 3.28 14.99 1.31
N ALA A 62 4.31 15.31 0.52
CA ALA A 62 5.71 15.16 0.89
C ALA A 62 6.16 16.12 2.01
N LEU A 63 5.53 17.29 2.13
CA LEU A 63 5.78 18.25 3.20
C LEU A 63 5.18 17.81 4.54
N ARG A 64 3.99 17.17 4.52
CA ARG A 64 3.29 16.75 5.74
C ARG A 64 3.62 15.33 6.21
N GLY A 65 4.39 14.59 5.41
CA GLY A 65 4.63 13.17 5.62
C GLY A 65 6.11 12.80 5.52
N MET A 66 6.34 11.53 5.26
CA MET A 66 7.67 10.98 5.07
C MET A 66 7.93 10.71 3.58
N ARG A 67 9.18 10.96 3.15
CA ARG A 67 9.69 10.59 1.83
C ARG A 67 10.73 9.49 2.00
N PHE A 68 10.61 8.44 1.20
CA PHE A 68 11.60 7.37 1.15
C PHE A 68 12.51 7.60 -0.05
N SER A 69 13.75 8.00 0.20
CA SER A 69 14.73 8.18 -0.88
C SER A 69 15.14 6.85 -1.52
N ASN A 70 14.98 5.74 -0.79
CA ASN A 70 15.32 4.37 -1.23
C ASN A 70 14.09 3.46 -1.10
N ALA A 71 13.17 3.53 -2.06
CA ALA A 71 12.00 2.65 -2.16
C ALA A 71 12.04 1.90 -3.49
N TYR A 72 12.37 0.61 -3.44
CA TYR A 72 12.54 -0.23 -4.64
C TYR A 72 11.28 -1.03 -4.94
N CYS A 73 10.92 -1.11 -6.22
CA CYS A 73 9.86 -1.99 -6.67
C CYS A 73 10.33 -3.47 -6.64
N PRO A 74 9.45 -4.44 -6.36
CA PRO A 74 9.80 -5.87 -6.37
C PRO A 74 10.19 -6.42 -7.75
N SER A 75 9.78 -5.72 -8.82
CA SER A 75 10.10 -6.09 -10.20
C SER A 75 10.01 -4.86 -11.11
N PRO A 76 10.86 -4.74 -12.14
CA PRO A 76 10.76 -3.67 -13.14
C PRO A 76 9.59 -3.85 -14.13
N VAL A 77 8.67 -4.78 -13.89
CA VAL A 77 7.53 -5.10 -14.77
C VAL A 77 6.21 -5.02 -14.01
N CYS A 78 5.17 -4.48 -14.67
CA CYS A 78 3.87 -4.14 -14.06
C CYS A 78 3.21 -5.31 -13.29
N THR A 79 2.93 -6.43 -13.96
CA THR A 79 2.25 -7.60 -13.38
C THR A 79 2.97 -8.18 -12.15
N PRO A 80 4.27 -8.58 -12.23
CA PRO A 80 4.98 -9.13 -11.07
C PRO A 80 5.17 -8.11 -9.93
N SER A 81 5.36 -6.81 -10.23
CA SER A 81 5.45 -5.78 -9.20
C SER A 81 4.13 -5.63 -8.44
N ARG A 82 3.01 -5.50 -9.16
CA ARG A 82 1.65 -5.38 -8.58
C ARG A 82 1.29 -6.61 -7.76
N ALA A 83 1.55 -7.81 -8.27
CA ALA A 83 1.25 -9.04 -7.56
C ALA A 83 2.06 -9.15 -6.25
N SER A 84 3.34 -8.77 -6.27
CA SER A 84 4.18 -8.79 -5.07
C SER A 84 3.67 -7.84 -3.99
N ILE A 85 3.23 -6.63 -4.38
CA ILE A 85 2.65 -5.64 -3.46
C ILE A 85 1.31 -6.14 -2.91
N GLN A 86 0.44 -6.70 -3.76
CA GLN A 86 -0.88 -7.18 -3.33
C GLN A 86 -0.77 -8.28 -2.27
N PHE A 87 0.17 -9.20 -2.44
CA PHE A 87 0.26 -10.40 -1.59
C PHE A 87 1.37 -10.34 -0.54
N GLY A 88 2.12 -9.23 -0.46
CA GLY A 88 3.22 -9.05 0.48
C GLY A 88 4.35 -10.07 0.33
N LYS A 89 4.58 -10.58 -0.88
CA LYS A 89 5.51 -11.68 -1.18
C LYS A 89 6.44 -11.32 -2.33
N THR A 90 7.63 -11.91 -2.37
CA THR A 90 8.52 -11.78 -3.53
C THR A 90 7.88 -12.38 -4.78
N THR A 91 8.26 -11.88 -5.95
CA THR A 91 7.78 -12.37 -7.26
C THR A 91 7.91 -13.88 -7.40
N ALA A 92 9.03 -14.45 -6.93
CA ALA A 92 9.29 -15.88 -6.93
C ALA A 92 8.28 -16.66 -6.07
N ARG A 93 7.90 -16.13 -4.89
CA ARG A 93 6.96 -16.80 -3.98
C ARG A 93 5.51 -16.66 -4.43
N VAL A 94 5.17 -15.57 -5.11
CA VAL A 94 3.89 -15.42 -5.82
C VAL A 94 3.83 -16.33 -7.04
N GLY A 95 4.99 -16.70 -7.62
CA GLY A 95 5.09 -17.47 -8.85
C GLY A 95 4.97 -16.63 -10.12
N CYS A 96 4.73 -15.32 -9.99
CA CYS A 96 4.62 -14.36 -11.08
C CYS A 96 5.95 -13.63 -11.26
N ILE A 97 6.77 -14.07 -12.22
CA ILE A 97 8.10 -13.52 -12.48
C ILE A 97 8.22 -12.77 -13.81
N SER A 98 7.32 -13.06 -14.76
CA SER A 98 7.24 -12.42 -16.07
C SER A 98 5.81 -12.02 -16.41
N ILE A 99 5.65 -10.95 -17.20
CA ILE A 99 4.34 -10.57 -17.76
C ILE A 99 3.71 -11.71 -18.57
N HIS A 100 4.53 -12.53 -19.24
CA HIS A 100 4.06 -13.67 -20.04
C HIS A 100 3.48 -14.79 -19.19
N ASP A 101 3.87 -14.91 -17.92
CA ASP A 101 3.32 -15.95 -17.06
C ASP A 101 1.81 -15.77 -16.83
N VAL A 102 1.37 -14.51 -16.88
CA VAL A 102 0.00 -14.09 -16.57
C VAL A 102 -0.74 -13.67 -17.84
N VAL A 103 -0.20 -12.74 -18.64
CA VAL A 103 -0.84 -12.21 -19.87
C VAL A 103 -1.04 -13.27 -20.94
N MET A 104 -0.10 -14.20 -21.07
CA MET A 104 -0.22 -15.30 -22.03
C MET A 104 -0.81 -16.57 -21.39
N ASN A 105 -1.20 -16.51 -20.11
CA ASN A 105 -1.70 -17.62 -19.30
C ASN A 105 -0.86 -18.93 -19.40
N LYS A 106 0.46 -18.82 -19.62
CA LYS A 106 1.31 -19.98 -19.88
C LYS A 106 1.49 -20.89 -18.66
N LYS A 107 1.43 -20.32 -17.45
CA LYS A 107 1.71 -21.04 -16.20
C LYS A 107 0.49 -21.27 -15.31
N GLN A 108 -0.68 -20.76 -15.68
CA GLN A 108 -1.91 -20.85 -14.86
C GLN A 108 -1.65 -20.53 -13.38
N ILE A 109 -1.03 -19.37 -13.13
CA ILE A 109 -0.69 -18.96 -11.76
C ILE A 109 -1.99 -18.72 -10.99
N ASP A 110 -2.22 -19.57 -9.98
CA ASP A 110 -3.33 -19.43 -9.07
C ASP A 110 -2.97 -18.48 -7.93
N MET A 111 -3.37 -17.22 -8.08
CA MET A 111 -3.13 -16.18 -7.08
C MET A 111 -4.11 -16.26 -5.90
N SER A 112 -5.24 -16.95 -6.02
CA SER A 112 -6.28 -17.05 -4.98
C SER A 112 -5.80 -17.74 -3.70
N LYS A 113 -4.72 -18.51 -3.79
CA LYS A 113 -4.07 -19.16 -2.64
C LYS A 113 -3.29 -18.20 -1.74
N ASN A 114 -3.15 -16.94 -2.14
CA ASN A 114 -2.43 -15.94 -1.36
C ASN A 114 -3.40 -14.93 -0.77
N LEU A 115 -3.27 -14.70 0.53
CA LEU A 115 -3.95 -13.60 1.19
C LEU A 115 -3.51 -12.28 0.58
N SER A 116 -4.46 -11.51 0.09
CA SER A 116 -4.26 -10.17 -0.44
C SER A 116 -4.21 -9.14 0.69
N ILE A 117 -3.69 -7.95 0.42
CA ILE A 117 -3.64 -6.86 1.40
C ILE A 117 -5.03 -6.46 1.92
N ALA A 118 -6.08 -6.59 1.09
CA ALA A 118 -7.45 -6.33 1.49
C ALA A 118 -7.96 -7.38 2.48
N GLU A 119 -7.71 -8.66 2.19
CA GLU A 119 -8.06 -9.75 3.10
C GLU A 119 -7.23 -9.69 4.39
N MET A 120 -5.94 -9.33 4.30
CA MET A 120 -5.09 -9.07 5.48
C MET A 120 -5.65 -7.98 6.38
N LEU A 121 -6.17 -6.88 5.80
CA LEU A 121 -6.79 -5.81 6.58
C LEU A 121 -8.08 -6.30 7.26
N LYS A 122 -8.93 -7.06 6.54
CA LYS A 122 -10.15 -7.65 7.11
C LYS A 122 -9.87 -8.70 8.19
N GLU A 123 -8.82 -9.51 8.04
CA GLU A 123 -8.37 -10.45 9.08
C GLU A 123 -7.88 -9.70 10.33
N ALA A 124 -7.27 -8.52 10.16
CA ALA A 124 -6.81 -7.70 11.29
C ALA A 124 -7.95 -6.96 11.99
N ASN A 125 -8.95 -6.51 11.24
CA ASN A 125 -10.19 -5.93 11.76
C ASN A 125 -11.31 -6.07 10.71
N GLU A 126 -12.36 -6.82 11.05
CA GLU A 126 -13.49 -7.11 10.16
C GLU A 126 -14.30 -5.87 9.77
N GLU A 127 -14.15 -4.76 10.50
CA GLU A 127 -14.81 -3.47 10.20
C GLU A 127 -14.16 -2.74 9.01
N TYR A 128 -12.98 -3.16 8.55
CA TYR A 128 -12.37 -2.55 7.38
C TYR A 128 -13.18 -2.80 6.12
N VAL A 129 -13.67 -1.71 5.53
CA VAL A 129 -14.21 -1.69 4.18
C VAL A 129 -13.06 -1.52 3.20
N THR A 130 -12.89 -2.50 2.32
CA THR A 130 -11.88 -2.49 1.27
C THR A 130 -12.50 -2.04 -0.05
N ALA A 131 -11.69 -1.46 -0.93
CA ALA A 131 -12.08 -1.17 -2.30
C ALA A 131 -10.83 -1.08 -3.19
N PHE A 132 -10.97 -1.47 -4.46
CA PHE A 132 -9.91 -1.36 -5.45
C PHE A 132 -10.37 -0.61 -6.70
N TYR A 133 -9.59 0.37 -7.13
CA TYR A 133 -9.88 1.17 -8.33
C TYR A 133 -8.65 1.22 -9.24
N GLY A 134 -8.84 0.94 -10.53
CA GLY A 134 -7.81 1.07 -11.57
C GLY A 134 -7.20 -0.26 -12.04
N LYS A 135 -5.88 -0.27 -12.28
CA LYS A 135 -5.16 -1.34 -12.98
C LYS A 135 -4.69 -2.47 -12.04
N GLY A 136 -5.18 -3.69 -12.27
CA GLY A 136 -4.79 -4.90 -11.54
C GLY A 136 -3.50 -5.58 -12.04
N CYS A 137 -3.22 -6.80 -11.56
CA CYS A 137 -2.05 -7.60 -11.97
C CYS A 137 -2.36 -8.76 -12.94
N THR A 138 -3.62 -8.99 -13.31
CA THR A 138 -4.07 -10.09 -14.19
C THR A 138 -4.56 -9.58 -15.55
N PRO A 139 -4.64 -10.42 -16.60
CA PRO A 139 -4.99 -10.01 -17.97
C PRO A 139 -6.48 -9.69 -18.09
N MET A 140 -7.28 -10.35 -17.24
CA MET A 140 -8.71 -10.08 -17.09
C MET A 140 -8.95 -8.78 -16.31
N GLY A 141 -7.91 -8.16 -15.74
CA GLY A 141 -8.02 -7.27 -14.59
C GLY A 141 -8.69 -7.99 -13.42
N TRP A 142 -9.14 -7.23 -12.43
CA TRP A 142 -10.05 -7.66 -11.38
C TRP A 142 -9.34 -8.31 -10.20
N PHE A 143 -8.92 -7.44 -9.28
CA PHE A 143 -8.99 -7.72 -7.84
C PHE A 143 -10.43 -7.59 -7.31
N LYS A 144 -11.48 -7.71 -8.14
CA LYS A 144 -12.86 -7.43 -7.68
C LYS A 144 -13.35 -8.42 -6.63
N ASP A 145 -12.79 -9.62 -6.60
CA ASP A 145 -13.14 -10.64 -5.61
C ASP A 145 -12.37 -10.44 -4.28
N HIS A 146 -11.35 -9.58 -4.29
CA HIS A 146 -10.51 -9.25 -3.14
C HIS A 146 -10.55 -7.75 -2.82
N GLY A 147 -11.54 -7.03 -3.34
CA GLY A 147 -11.71 -5.59 -3.26
C GLY A 147 -12.89 -5.26 -2.38
#